data_AF-A0AA43C1D5-F1
#
_entry.id   AF-A0AA43C1D5-F1
#
_cell.length_a   1.000
_cell.length_b   1.000
_cell.length_c   1.000
_cell.angle_alpha   90.00
_cell.angle_beta   90.00
_cell.angle_gamma   90.00
#
_symmetry.space_group_name_H-M   'P 1'
#
loop_
_entity.id
_entity.type
_entity.pdbx_description
1 polymer ?
#
loop_
_entity_poly.entity_id
_entity_poly.type
_entity_poly.pdbx_seq_one_letter_code
_entity_poly.pdbx_strand_id
1 'polypeptide(L)'
;MKTWKELPRLALLVALLALLPAQAQNYPSRLLRVIVPLAAGGGMDTVTRSLARKLAESLRQNVVVDNRPGAGSLIGLGILAGSTPDGRTLMMVSATTVIHPILYKSRFDIVRDFTPTSSAGASRCHLRPLFHRSLT
;
A
#
# COMPACT_ATOMS: atom_id res chain seq x y z
N MET A 1 47.84 2.95 -30.36
CA MET A 1 47.57 4.04 -29.39
C MET A 1 46.56 5.05 -29.97
N LYS A 2 45.30 4.67 -30.25
CA LYS A 2 44.39 5.46 -31.12
C LYS A 2 42.97 5.72 -30.58
N THR A 3 42.76 5.66 -29.26
CA THR A 3 41.40 5.67 -28.64
C THR A 3 41.00 6.97 -27.93
N TRP A 4 41.87 7.98 -27.86
CA TRP A 4 41.73 9.13 -26.96
C TRP A 4 40.92 10.28 -27.60
N LYS A 5 40.67 10.22 -28.92
CA LYS A 5 39.85 11.20 -29.65
C LYS A 5 38.34 10.92 -29.58
N GLU A 6 37.91 9.73 -29.13
CA GLU A 6 36.48 9.36 -29.05
C GLU A 6 35.85 9.64 -27.66
N LEU A 7 36.67 9.98 -26.66
CA LEU A 7 36.24 10.36 -25.31
C LEU A 7 35.22 11.53 -25.26
N PRO A 8 35.37 12.63 -26.02
CA PRO A 8 34.38 13.71 -25.97
C PRO A 8 33.03 13.31 -26.58
N ARG A 9 33.02 12.38 -27.56
CA ARG A 9 31.77 11.86 -28.16
C ARG A 9 31.01 10.97 -27.19
N LEU A 10 31.71 10.14 -26.43
CA LEU A 10 31.12 9.33 -25.36
C LEU A 10 30.55 10.20 -24.23
N ALA A 11 31.25 11.27 -23.85
CA ALA A 11 30.76 12.20 -22.83
C ALA A 11 29.48 12.94 -23.28
N LEU A 12 29.41 13.34 -24.55
CA LEU A 12 28.23 14.00 -25.12
C LEU A 12 27.00 13.08 -25.15
N LEU A 13 27.20 11.80 -25.48
CA LEU A 13 26.15 10.78 -25.46
C LEU A 13 25.58 10.55 -24.05
N VAL A 14 26.45 10.47 -23.04
CA VAL A 14 26.01 10.30 -21.63
C VAL A 14 25.25 11.53 -21.13
N ALA A 15 25.69 12.74 -21.47
CA ALA A 15 24.99 13.97 -21.13
C ALA A 15 23.59 14.05 -21.79
N LEU A 16 23.45 13.56 -23.03
CA LEU A 16 22.17 13.53 -23.73
C LEU A 16 21.18 12.52 -23.11
N LEU A 17 21.67 11.40 -22.57
CA LEU A 17 20.84 10.45 -21.83
C LEU A 17 20.35 10.99 -20.47
N ALA A 18 21.07 11.94 -19.86
CA ALA A 18 20.69 12.56 -18.60
C ALA A 18 19.52 13.56 -18.74
N LEU A 19 19.16 13.98 -19.97
CA LEU A 19 18.01 14.84 -20.24
C LEU A 19 16.70 14.07 -20.47
N LEU A 20 16.70 12.73 -20.43
CA LEU A 20 15.45 11.99 -20.52
C LEU A 20 14.57 12.34 -19.31
N PRO A 21 13.31 12.78 -19.52
CA PRO A 21 12.41 13.05 -18.41
C PRO A 21 12.24 11.74 -17.64
N ALA A 22 12.60 11.76 -16.36
CA ALA A 22 12.25 10.70 -15.45
C ALA A 22 10.74 10.53 -15.50
N GLN A 23 10.26 9.41 -16.05
CA GLN A 23 8.86 9.03 -16.02
C GLN A 23 8.51 8.72 -14.56
N ALA A 24 8.26 9.75 -13.76
CA ALA A 24 7.56 9.62 -12.50
C ALA A 24 6.22 8.98 -12.85
N GLN A 25 6.08 7.68 -12.57
CA GLN A 25 4.83 6.99 -12.82
C GLN A 25 3.76 7.72 -12.01
N ASN A 26 2.80 8.34 -12.69
CA ASN A 26 1.65 8.95 -12.05
C ASN A 26 1.01 7.89 -11.14
N TYR A 27 1.24 8.04 -9.85
CA TYR A 27 0.61 7.23 -8.84
C TYR A 27 -0.82 7.74 -8.70
N PRO A 28 -1.86 6.88 -8.81
CA PRO A 28 -1.85 5.44 -9.06
C PRO A 28 -2.03 5.10 -10.56
N SER A 29 -1.18 4.21 -11.10
CA SER A 29 -1.29 3.69 -12.47
C SER A 29 -2.24 2.50 -12.64
N ARG A 30 -2.79 1.99 -11.54
CA ARG A 30 -3.69 0.82 -11.48
C ARG A 30 -4.72 0.97 -10.36
N LEU A 31 -5.73 0.12 -10.41
CA LEU A 31 -6.78 -0.05 -9.40
C LEU A 31 -6.25 -0.03 -7.96
N LEU A 32 -6.89 0.76 -7.10
CA LEU A 32 -6.69 0.73 -5.64
C LEU A 32 -7.59 -0.34 -5.02
N ARG A 33 -7.03 -1.14 -4.11
CA ARG A 33 -7.79 -2.16 -3.37
C ARG A 33 -7.84 -1.79 -1.89
N VAL A 34 -9.03 -1.78 -1.31
CA VAL A 34 -9.24 -1.54 0.12
C VAL A 34 -9.83 -2.80 0.74
N ILE A 35 -9.07 -3.44 1.61
CA ILE A 35 -9.44 -4.65 2.33
C ILE A 35 -10.23 -4.26 3.58
N VAL A 36 -11.42 -4.83 3.74
CA VAL A 36 -12.25 -4.70 4.94
C VAL A 36 -12.25 -6.05 5.65
N PRO A 37 -11.67 -6.19 6.86
CA PRO A 37 -11.57 -7.49 7.55
C PRO A 37 -12.86 -7.92 8.27
N LEU A 38 -14.00 -7.38 7.83
CA LEU A 38 -15.31 -7.59 8.42
C LEU A 38 -16.31 -7.95 7.33
N ALA A 39 -17.45 -8.51 7.73
CA ALA A 39 -18.53 -8.87 6.82
C ALA A 39 -19.02 -7.65 6.01
N ALA A 40 -19.44 -7.90 4.77
CA ALA A 40 -20.04 -6.89 3.92
C ALA A 40 -21.37 -6.39 4.51
N GLY A 41 -21.72 -5.12 4.25
CA GLY A 41 -22.93 -4.49 4.77
C GLY A 41 -22.87 -4.03 6.24
N GLY A 42 -21.75 -4.27 6.94
CA GLY A 42 -21.52 -3.69 8.27
C GLY A 42 -21.15 -2.21 8.22
N GLY A 43 -21.18 -1.51 9.37
CA GLY A 43 -20.87 -0.07 9.44
C GLY A 43 -19.52 0.32 8.83
N MET A 44 -18.49 -0.51 9.03
CA MET A 44 -17.17 -0.30 8.43
C MET A 44 -17.19 -0.42 6.89
N ASP A 45 -17.95 -1.36 6.32
CA ASP A 45 -18.06 -1.53 4.87
C ASP A 45 -18.75 -0.31 4.23
N THR A 46 -19.82 0.18 4.85
CA THR A 46 -20.54 1.39 4.40
C THR A 46 -19.63 2.62 4.39
N VAL A 47 -18.88 2.84 5.47
CA VAL A 47 -17.89 3.93 5.54
C VAL A 47 -16.82 3.77 4.47
N THR A 48 -16.30 2.55 4.30
CA THR A 48 -15.25 2.25 3.31
C THR A 48 -15.72 2.50 1.89
N ARG A 49 -16.94 2.10 1.53
CA ARG A 49 -17.52 2.36 0.20
C ARG A 49 -17.76 3.84 -0.04
N SER A 50 -18.21 4.57 0.98
CA SER A 50 -18.35 6.03 0.88
C SER A 50 -17.01 6.72 0.63
N LEU A 51 -15.97 6.30 1.36
CA LEU A 51 -14.60 6.76 1.17
C LEU A 51 -14.06 6.37 -0.21
N ALA A 52 -14.28 5.13 -0.65
CA ALA A 52 -13.84 4.63 -1.94
C ALA A 52 -14.40 5.44 -3.11
N ARG A 53 -15.66 5.87 -3.04
CA ARG A 53 -16.26 6.76 -4.06
C ARG A 53 -15.55 8.11 -4.13
N LYS A 54 -15.33 8.78 -2.99
CA LYS A 54 -14.61 10.07 -2.94
C LYS A 54 -13.16 9.95 -3.39
N LEU A 55 -12.49 8.86 -3.01
CA LEU A 55 -11.14 8.55 -3.47
C LEU A 55 -11.13 8.31 -4.97
N ALA A 56 -12.12 7.60 -5.52
CA ALA A 56 -12.21 7.37 -6.96
C ALA A 56 -12.39 8.68 -7.75
N GLU A 57 -13.21 9.59 -7.24
CA GLU A 57 -13.39 10.94 -7.82
C GLU A 57 -12.10 11.77 -7.77
N SER A 58 -11.42 11.79 -6.63
CA SER A 58 -10.20 12.59 -6.42
C SER A 58 -8.99 12.04 -7.17
N LEU A 59 -8.80 10.72 -7.15
CA LEU A 59 -7.65 10.07 -7.79
C LEU A 59 -7.91 9.74 -9.26
N ARG A 60 -9.16 9.88 -9.74
CA ARG A 60 -9.61 9.43 -11.08
C ARG A 60 -9.23 7.98 -11.38
N GLN A 61 -9.25 7.14 -10.34
CA GLN A 61 -8.89 5.72 -10.40
C GLN A 61 -9.98 4.90 -9.74
N ASN A 62 -10.23 3.70 -10.23
CA ASN A 62 -11.23 2.83 -9.63
C ASN A 62 -10.71 2.26 -8.29
N VAL A 63 -11.56 2.26 -7.27
CA VAL A 63 -11.26 1.77 -5.91
C VAL A 63 -12.17 0.58 -5.62
N VAL A 64 -11.58 -0.61 -5.45
CA VAL A 64 -12.32 -1.83 -5.14
C VAL A 64 -12.27 -2.11 -3.64
N VAL A 65 -13.46 -2.28 -3.05
CA VAL A 65 -13.64 -2.71 -1.66
C VAL A 65 -13.75 -4.23 -1.63
N ASP A 66 -12.82 -4.88 -0.92
CA ASP A 66 -12.75 -6.34 -0.79
C ASP A 66 -12.94 -6.77 0.67
N ASN A 67 -14.05 -7.45 0.94
CA ASN A 67 -14.42 -7.89 2.28
C ASN A 67 -13.83 -9.27 2.58
N ARG A 68 -12.92 -9.33 3.55
CA ARG A 68 -12.18 -10.54 3.97
C ARG A 68 -12.38 -10.81 5.46
N PRO A 69 -13.60 -11.22 5.89
CA PRO A 69 -13.86 -11.57 7.28
C PRO A 69 -13.15 -12.87 7.69
N GLY A 70 -12.83 -12.99 8.98
CA GLY A 70 -12.38 -14.23 9.61
C GLY A 70 -11.18 -14.08 10.54
N ALA A 71 -11.03 -15.04 11.45
CA ALA A 71 -9.95 -15.15 12.45
C ALA A 71 -9.59 -13.82 13.13
N GLY A 72 -10.59 -13.07 13.60
CA GLY A 72 -10.36 -11.79 14.30
C GLY A 72 -9.58 -10.75 13.47
N SER A 73 -9.82 -10.70 12.16
CA SER A 73 -9.14 -9.83 11.19
C SER A 73 -7.73 -10.29 10.74
N LEU A 74 -7.24 -11.44 11.23
CA LEU A 74 -5.93 -11.99 10.82
C LEU A 74 -5.87 -12.39 9.35
N ILE A 75 -6.99 -12.82 8.76
CA ILE A 75 -7.03 -13.18 7.32
C ILE A 75 -6.78 -11.94 6.46
N GLY A 76 -7.45 -10.82 6.78
CA GLY A 76 -7.23 -9.54 6.10
C GLY A 76 -5.79 -9.05 6.28
N LEU A 77 -5.22 -9.17 7.49
CA LEU A 77 -3.83 -8.81 7.76
C LEU A 77 -2.84 -9.68 6.96
N GLY A 78 -3.09 -10.98 6.84
CA GLY A 78 -2.26 -11.88 6.03
C GLY A 78 -2.26 -11.50 4.55
N ILE A 79 -3.42 -11.13 4.00
CA ILE A 79 -3.53 -10.66 2.62
C ILE A 79 -2.79 -9.34 2.44
N LEU A 80 -2.89 -8.42 3.40
CA LEU A 80 -2.20 -7.14 3.37
C LEU A 80 -0.69 -7.30 3.50
N ALA A 81 -0.22 -8.17 4.41
CA ALA A 81 1.19 -8.46 4.62
C ALA A 81 1.83 -9.11 3.37
N GLY A 82 1.07 -9.95 2.66
CA GLY A 82 1.49 -10.53 1.39
C GLY A 82 1.32 -9.61 0.18
N SER A 83 0.73 -8.43 0.33
CA SER A 83 0.53 -7.49 -0.77
C SER A 83 1.79 -6.68 -1.07
N THR A 84 1.95 -6.28 -2.33
CA THR A 84 3.06 -5.43 -2.75
C THR A 84 3.01 -4.10 -1.98
N PRO A 85 4.13 -3.63 -1.37
CA PRO A 85 4.19 -2.43 -0.53
C PRO A 85 4.09 -1.10 -1.31
N ASP A 86 3.45 -1.12 -2.47
CA ASP A 86 3.34 -0.01 -3.41
C ASP A 86 2.26 1.03 -3.02
N GLY A 87 1.64 0.87 -1.84
CA GLY A 87 0.55 1.75 -1.39
C GLY A 87 -0.81 1.54 -2.07
N ARG A 88 -0.90 0.62 -3.05
CA ARG A 88 -2.14 0.34 -3.79
C ARG A 88 -3.13 -0.54 -3.03
N THR A 89 -2.63 -1.30 -2.06
CA THR A 89 -3.46 -2.13 -1.19
C THR A 89 -3.53 -1.47 0.18
N LEU A 90 -4.73 -1.07 0.56
CA LEU A 90 -5.03 -0.50 1.87
C LEU A 90 -5.88 -1.49 2.67
N MET A 91 -5.81 -1.42 3.99
CA MET A 91 -6.70 -2.17 4.86
C MET A 91 -7.34 -1.25 5.89
N MET A 92 -8.63 -1.47 6.11
CA MET A 92 -9.37 -0.86 7.19
C MET A 92 -9.09 -1.60 8.48
N VAL A 93 -8.82 -0.85 9.54
CA VAL A 93 -8.47 -1.41 10.85
C VAL A 93 -9.60 -1.08 11.79
N SER A 94 -10.07 -2.09 12.51
CA SER A 94 -11.08 -1.93 13.57
C SER A 94 -10.47 -2.25 14.93
N ALA A 95 -11.19 -1.93 16.00
CA ALA A 95 -10.79 -2.29 17.36
C ALA A 95 -10.49 -3.80 17.48
N THR A 96 -11.23 -4.65 16.76
CA THR A 96 -10.99 -6.10 16.71
C THR A 96 -9.59 -6.44 16.23
N THR A 97 -9.07 -5.74 15.20
CA THR A 97 -7.73 -5.97 14.67
C THR A 97 -6.69 -5.74 15.75
N VAL A 98 -6.85 -4.71 16.58
CA VAL A 98 -5.91 -4.35 17.66
C VAL A 98 -6.05 -5.24 18.89
N ILE A 99 -7.29 -5.60 19.27
CA ILE A 99 -7.57 -6.41 20.46
C ILE A 99 -7.16 -7.88 20.25
N HIS A 100 -7.33 -8.41 19.05
CA HIS A 100 -7.06 -9.82 18.77
C HIS A 100 -5.62 -10.29 19.10
N PRO A 101 -4.53 -9.60 18.70
CA PRO A 101 -3.17 -9.99 19.06
C PRO A 101 -2.84 -9.83 20.55
N ILE A 102 -3.63 -9.06 21.31
CA ILE A 102 -3.49 -8.93 22.76
C ILE A 102 -4.09 -10.15 23.46
N LEU A 103 -5.20 -10.69 22.93
CA LEU A 103 -5.90 -11.84 23.49
C LEU A 103 -5.38 -13.19 23.00
N TYR A 104 -4.85 -13.24 21.78
CA TYR A 104 -4.41 -14.47 21.11
C TYR A 104 -3.03 -14.30 20.49
N LYS A 105 -2.22 -15.37 20.50
CA LYS A 105 -0.89 -15.36 19.88
C LYS A 105 -1.01 -15.13 18.37
N SER A 106 -0.76 -13.89 17.94
CA SER A 106 -0.75 -13.48 16.54
C SER A 106 0.64 -13.61 15.93
N ARG A 107 0.69 -13.85 14.61
CA ARG A 107 1.93 -13.80 13.81
C ARG A 107 2.30 -12.40 13.33
N PHE A 108 1.38 -11.45 13.47
CA PHE A 108 1.51 -10.08 12.96
C PHE A 108 1.50 -9.08 14.11
N ASP A 109 2.43 -8.14 14.08
CA ASP A 109 2.48 -6.97 14.94
C ASP A 109 2.00 -5.74 14.15
N ILE A 110 0.86 -5.18 14.57
CA ILE A 110 0.20 -4.07 13.86
C ILE A 110 1.04 -2.80 13.90
N VAL A 111 1.80 -2.58 14.97
CA VAL A 111 2.61 -1.38 15.18
C VAL A 111 3.93 -1.52 14.44
N ARG A 112 4.53 -2.71 14.48
CA ARG A 112 5.85 -2.94 13.89
C ARG A 112 5.81 -3.28 12.41
N ASP A 113 4.87 -4.10 12.00
CA ASP A 113 4.88 -4.65 10.65
C ASP A 113 4.19 -3.73 9.67
N PHE A 114 3.53 -2.66 10.12
CA PHE A 114 2.67 -1.89 9.25
C PHE A 114 2.65 -0.37 9.51
N THR A 115 2.60 0.45 8.43
CA THR A 115 2.55 1.92 8.53
C THR A 115 1.12 2.49 8.52
N PRO A 116 0.73 3.33 9.50
CA PRO A 116 -0.52 4.08 9.49
C PRO A 116 -0.48 5.26 8.49
N THR A 117 -1.59 5.53 7.79
CA THR A 117 -1.67 6.69 6.88
C THR A 117 -2.78 7.68 7.23
N SER A 118 -3.98 7.24 7.58
CA SER A 118 -5.14 8.15 7.73
C SER A 118 -6.23 7.57 8.63
N SER A 119 -6.84 8.42 9.47
CA SER A 119 -8.00 8.03 10.27
C SER A 119 -9.28 8.25 9.48
N ALA A 120 -9.93 7.17 9.03
CA ALA A 120 -11.26 7.22 8.42
C ALA A 120 -12.31 7.08 9.53
N GLY A 121 -12.59 8.17 10.26
CA GLY A 121 -13.34 8.13 11.51
C GLY A 121 -12.50 7.65 12.70
N ALA A 122 -13.09 7.43 13.88
CA ALA A 122 -12.40 7.09 15.15
C ALA A 122 -11.57 5.78 15.14
N SER A 123 -11.48 5.10 13.99
CA SER A 123 -10.68 3.91 13.77
C SER A 123 -9.51 4.25 12.85
N ARG A 124 -8.29 4.28 13.43
CA ARG A 124 -7.03 4.57 12.72
C ARG A 124 -6.87 3.58 11.58
N CYS A 125 -6.93 4.02 10.33
CA CYS A 125 -6.87 3.14 9.18
C CYS A 125 -5.51 3.16 8.47
N HIS A 126 -5.28 2.05 7.79
CA HIS A 126 -4.14 1.72 6.95
C HIS A 126 -2.94 1.11 7.68
N LEU A 127 -2.44 0.02 7.12
CA LEU A 127 -1.31 -0.75 7.60
C LEU A 127 -0.45 -1.09 6.36
N ARG A 128 0.71 -0.46 6.18
CA ARG A 128 1.65 -0.73 5.06
C ARG A 128 2.79 -1.66 5.49
N PRO A 129 3.01 -2.84 4.89
CA PRO A 129 4.05 -3.76 5.34
C PRO A 129 5.46 -3.15 5.35
N LEU A 130 6.14 -3.14 6.50
CA LEU A 130 7.53 -2.75 6.68
C LEU A 130 8.46 -3.95 6.41
N PHE A 131 8.76 -4.24 5.15
CA PHE A 131 9.82 -5.19 4.80
C PHE A 131 11.18 -4.49 4.76
N HIS A 132 11.92 -4.50 5.87
CA HIS A 132 13.38 -4.38 5.80
C HIS A 132 14.09 -5.07 6.98
N ARG A 133 14.54 -6.31 6.75
CA ARG A 133 15.90 -6.73 7.14
C ARG A 133 16.29 -8.00 6.38
N SER A 134 16.89 -7.79 5.21
CA SER A 134 17.84 -8.74 4.63
C SER A 134 19.02 -8.81 5.59
N LEU A 135 19.19 -9.93 6.29
CA LEU A 135 20.39 -10.25 7.05
C LEU A 135 21.37 -10.94 6.09
N THR A 136 22.35 -10.17 5.63
CA THR A 136 23.75 -10.62 5.51
C THR A 136 24.44 -10.34 6.83
#